data_AF-A0A2L0EM38-F1
#
_entry.id   AF-A0A2L0EM38-F1
#
_cell.length_a   1.000
_cell.length_b   1.000
_cell.length_c   1.000
_cell.angle_alpha   90.00
_cell.angle_beta   90.00
_cell.angle_gamma   90.00
#
_symmetry.space_group_name_H-M   'P 1'
#
loop_
_entity.id
_entity.type
_entity.pdbx_description
1 polymer ?
#
loop_
_entity_poly.entity_id
_entity_poly.type
_entity_poly.pdbx_seq_one_letter_code
_entity_poly.pdbx_strand_id
1 'polypeptide(L)'
;MRSIPRSAFTALLAAMGLSLAACAAAPPPGPRAPSAAGEDRAAPAPPPPLPEDEAFAVHGTLKDEFLPLLKHAPFDPKSAVAPPAPIGVPAPPAACEAFTRRAPAAPAPACGDAQGALAALDVALTETDAAKRDARLAALEACAGLDVGLARALRAELAPVACGDALAAPLLEAPPARLQGDLYQVLLGQALAARLARTATEPPALRPPYDVQRVLAFTKGPLFTWVTEQARAIEDLGRLGVALPFYAKGIVAVEAGRADMRLVEAVRAAPLPDAMRKDAELSNVYYGQLDQMLDPWKNRGRDAALVGLRELSSVGVLRDDRVEGARAMLSRLYGGRRVDALDALALPPLPPAAPSSVEERLAGALPTYYAGRLLPPDAASRPGTLRMFLERGVPLPQRAALRAAELSPEARLLYARARLELGRLYWRAVDFDQATALLTAWPEGTPRPPEATMLLALALGLRNGPEDAALMMRRAPLAGLGLGELAALDWVARTKPASPYAGIAAFDAALIQQIAAPQGAGAGYWDEVAARFREAQALLTGPLAQQAEERARAADEIAKAAR
;
A
#
# COMPACT_ATOMS: atom_id res chain seq x y z
N MET A 1 -18.12 -9.74 -10.11
CA MET A 1 -18.07 -8.38 -10.71
C MET A 1 -19.38 -8.17 -11.47
N ARG A 2 -20.21 -7.19 -11.09
CA ARG A 2 -21.42 -6.85 -11.85
C ARG A 2 -20.99 -6.01 -13.07
N SER A 3 -21.38 -6.40 -14.28
CA SER A 3 -21.12 -5.60 -15.49
C SER A 3 -21.72 -4.22 -15.32
N ILE A 4 -21.02 -3.16 -15.73
CA ILE A 4 -21.59 -1.81 -15.76
C ILE A 4 -22.83 -1.87 -16.66
N PRO A 5 -24.04 -1.56 -16.16
CA PRO A 5 -25.23 -1.57 -17.00
C PRO A 5 -25.07 -0.46 -18.06
N ARG A 6 -25.51 -0.72 -19.29
CA ARG A 6 -25.54 0.26 -20.40
C ARG A 6 -26.17 1.61 -20.00
N SER A 7 -26.96 1.64 -18.92
CA SER A 7 -27.54 2.84 -18.30
C SER A 7 -26.53 3.84 -17.73
N ALA A 8 -25.34 3.40 -17.28
CA ALA A 8 -24.30 4.33 -16.78
C ALA A 8 -23.72 5.20 -17.92
N PHE A 9 -23.61 4.64 -19.13
CA PHE A 9 -23.16 5.38 -20.32
C PHE A 9 -24.23 6.35 -20.84
N THR A 10 -25.51 6.02 -20.66
CA THR A 10 -26.63 6.93 -20.97
C THR A 10 -26.75 8.07 -19.95
N ALA A 11 -26.39 7.83 -18.69
CA ALA A 11 -26.30 8.86 -17.65
C ALA A 11 -25.15 9.86 -17.90
N LEU A 12 -24.03 9.42 -18.48
CA LEU A 12 -22.93 10.30 -18.90
C LEU A 12 -23.36 11.29 -19.99
N LEU A 13 -24.23 10.85 -20.90
CA LEU A 13 -24.84 11.70 -21.93
C LEU A 13 -25.89 12.67 -21.37
N ALA A 14 -26.56 12.32 -20.26
CA ALA A 14 -27.55 13.15 -19.59
C ALA A 14 -26.90 14.23 -18.70
N ALA A 15 -25.87 13.90 -17.93
CA ALA A 15 -25.15 14.86 -17.08
C ALA A 15 -24.33 15.87 -17.91
N MET A 16 -23.77 15.44 -19.05
CA MET A 16 -23.13 16.35 -20.02
C MET A 16 -24.15 17.09 -20.90
N GLY A 17 -25.46 16.89 -20.71
CA GLY A 17 -26.53 17.48 -21.52
C GLY A 17 -27.57 18.29 -20.75
N LEU A 18 -27.55 18.31 -19.42
CA LEU A 18 -28.57 18.95 -18.59
C LEU A 18 -27.93 19.88 -17.55
N SER A 19 -28.24 21.17 -17.65
CA SER A 19 -28.73 22.04 -16.54
C SER A 19 -28.65 23.52 -16.96
N LEU A 20 -29.66 24.00 -17.68
CA LEU A 20 -30.00 25.43 -17.79
C LEU A 20 -31.50 25.55 -17.50
N ALA A 21 -31.88 25.49 -16.23
CA ALA A 21 -33.13 26.03 -15.70
C ALA A 21 -33.20 25.81 -14.17
N ALA A 22 -33.00 26.88 -13.41
CA ALA A 22 -33.87 27.35 -12.32
C ALA A 22 -33.05 28.15 -11.28
N CYS A 23 -33.31 29.46 -11.23
CA CYS A 23 -32.86 30.36 -10.17
C CYS A 23 -33.92 30.49 -9.07
N ALA A 24 -33.41 30.87 -7.89
CA ALA A 24 -33.96 31.80 -6.90
C ALA A 24 -34.73 31.26 -5.66
N ALA A 25 -34.09 31.38 -4.50
CA ALA A 25 -34.65 31.99 -3.29
C ALA A 25 -33.53 32.53 -2.36
N ALA A 26 -33.73 33.70 -1.77
CA ALA A 26 -32.78 34.50 -0.97
C ALA A 26 -32.87 34.20 0.56
N PRO A 27 -31.90 34.65 1.39
CA PRO A 27 -31.66 34.17 2.77
C PRO A 27 -32.28 35.08 3.86
N PRO A 28 -32.25 34.66 5.14
CA PRO A 28 -31.75 35.57 6.20
C PRO A 28 -31.07 34.84 7.39
N PRO A 29 -30.73 35.51 8.50
CA PRO A 29 -29.45 36.16 8.79
C PRO A 29 -28.62 35.41 9.85
N GLY A 30 -27.31 35.70 9.94
CA GLY A 30 -26.48 35.22 11.03
C GLY A 30 -26.71 35.98 12.35
N PRO A 31 -26.24 35.42 13.48
CA PRO A 31 -25.81 36.22 14.61
C PRO A 31 -24.32 35.99 14.97
N ARG A 32 -23.67 37.10 15.35
CA ARG A 32 -22.33 37.17 15.96
C ARG A 32 -22.37 36.69 17.43
N ALA A 33 -21.33 35.93 17.79
CA ALA A 33 -20.62 35.75 19.08
C ALA A 33 -21.31 36.04 20.44
N PRO A 34 -20.88 35.31 21.49
CA PRO A 34 -19.87 35.95 22.34
C PRO A 34 -18.62 35.09 22.59
N SER A 35 -17.50 35.82 22.70
CA SER A 35 -16.27 35.38 23.35
C SER A 35 -16.58 34.97 24.79
N ALA A 36 -16.15 33.78 25.19
CA ALA A 36 -16.07 33.39 26.59
C ALA A 36 -14.66 32.87 26.89
N ALA A 37 -14.00 33.57 27.80
CA ALA A 37 -12.73 33.19 28.39
C ALA A 37 -12.85 31.79 29.02
N GLY A 38 -12.02 30.86 28.58
CA GLY A 38 -11.85 29.56 29.22
C GLY A 38 -10.75 29.67 30.27
N GLU A 39 -11.15 29.57 31.53
CA GLU A 39 -10.26 29.38 32.66
C GLU A 39 -9.39 28.12 32.45
N ASP A 40 -8.08 28.29 32.62
CA ASP A 40 -7.09 27.21 32.73
C ASP A 40 -7.38 26.35 33.97
N ARG A 41 -8.37 25.45 33.90
CA ARG A 41 -8.42 24.32 34.82
C ARG A 41 -7.42 23.28 34.32
N ALA A 42 -6.27 23.21 35.00
CA ALA A 42 -5.32 22.12 34.85
C ALA A 42 -6.07 20.79 34.89
N ALA A 43 -5.94 19.99 33.83
CA ALA A 43 -6.53 18.67 33.76
C ALA A 43 -6.04 17.81 34.95
N PRO A 44 -6.90 17.01 35.58
CA PRO A 44 -6.48 16.12 36.65
C PRO A 44 -5.35 15.20 36.17
N ALA A 45 -4.38 14.95 37.04
CA ALA A 45 -3.26 14.07 36.73
C ALA A 45 -3.79 12.69 36.30
N PRO A 46 -3.23 12.08 35.24
CA PRO A 46 -3.71 10.81 34.76
C PRO A 46 -3.47 9.70 35.81
N PRO A 47 -4.32 8.65 35.83
CA PRO A 47 -4.16 7.57 36.78
C PRO A 47 -2.80 6.86 36.63
N PRO A 48 -2.27 6.27 37.72
CA PRO A 48 -1.06 5.46 37.65
C PRO A 48 -1.26 4.28 36.67
N PRO A 49 -0.19 3.82 36.00
CA PRO A 49 -0.29 2.66 35.12
C PRO A 49 -0.67 1.40 35.91
N LEU A 50 -1.33 0.46 35.25
CA LEU A 50 -1.62 -0.87 35.81
C LEU A 50 -0.31 -1.60 36.18
N PRO A 51 -0.35 -2.64 37.03
CA PRO A 51 0.76 -3.58 37.19
C PRO A 51 1.23 -4.14 35.83
N GLU A 52 2.52 -4.47 35.69
CA GLU A 52 3.08 -4.90 34.40
C GLU A 52 2.41 -6.18 33.87
N ASP A 53 2.16 -7.15 34.74
CA ASP A 53 1.51 -8.42 34.41
C ASP A 53 0.08 -8.22 33.91
N GLU A 54 -0.65 -7.24 34.46
CA GLU A 54 -1.98 -6.86 33.98
C GLU A 54 -1.90 -6.04 32.68
N ALA A 55 -0.98 -5.08 32.59
CA ALA A 55 -0.84 -4.20 31.44
C ALA A 55 -0.46 -4.96 30.16
N PHE A 56 0.31 -6.03 30.29
CA PHE A 56 0.77 -6.89 29.18
C PHE A 56 -0.01 -8.21 29.06
N ALA A 57 -1.11 -8.36 29.80
CA ALA A 57 -1.95 -9.54 29.70
C ALA A 57 -2.52 -9.69 28.28
N VAL A 58 -2.40 -10.89 27.70
CA VAL A 58 -2.99 -11.20 26.40
C VAL A 58 -4.43 -11.67 26.62
N HIS A 59 -5.40 -10.81 26.32
CA HIS A 59 -6.82 -11.18 26.39
C HIS A 59 -7.31 -11.79 25.06
N GLY A 60 -8.05 -12.90 25.14
CA GLY A 60 -8.58 -13.61 23.97
C GLY A 60 -7.53 -14.36 23.13
N THR A 61 -7.97 -15.03 22.08
CA THR A 61 -7.12 -15.91 21.26
C THR A 61 -6.29 -15.12 20.25
N LEU A 62 -4.99 -15.42 20.15
CA LEU A 62 -4.11 -14.89 19.10
C LEU A 62 -4.48 -15.50 17.76
N LYS A 63 -4.67 -14.68 16.71
CA LYS A 63 -4.93 -15.16 15.35
C LYS A 63 -3.66 -15.77 14.75
N ASP A 64 -3.85 -16.88 14.05
CA ASP A 64 -2.80 -17.51 13.25
C ASP A 64 -2.86 -17.06 11.80
N GLU A 65 -1.68 -16.78 11.21
CA GLU A 65 -1.61 -16.51 9.78
C GLU A 65 -1.91 -17.79 8.99
N PHE A 66 -2.91 -17.70 8.12
CA PHE A 66 -3.11 -18.68 7.07
C PHE A 66 -2.05 -18.48 5.98
N LEU A 67 -1.11 -19.41 5.90
CA LEU A 67 -0.12 -19.46 4.84
C LEU A 67 -0.68 -20.37 3.74
N PRO A 68 -1.08 -19.85 2.57
CA PRO A 68 -1.58 -20.69 1.50
C PRO A 68 -0.51 -21.72 1.15
N LEU A 69 -0.95 -22.95 0.85
CA LEU A 69 -0.03 -24.04 0.50
C LEU A 69 0.93 -23.57 -0.60
N LEU A 70 2.23 -23.66 -0.34
CA LEU A 70 3.30 -23.39 -1.31
C LEU A 70 3.29 -24.37 -2.51
N LYS A 71 2.31 -25.28 -2.56
CA LYS A 71 2.11 -26.20 -3.67
C LYS A 71 1.38 -25.47 -4.79
N HIS A 72 2.13 -25.07 -5.81
CA HIS A 72 1.55 -24.54 -7.03
C HIS A 72 0.62 -25.58 -7.67
N ALA A 73 -0.57 -25.15 -8.09
CA ALA A 73 -1.40 -25.98 -8.94
C ALA A 73 -0.61 -26.30 -10.22
N PRO A 74 -0.64 -27.55 -10.72
CA PRO A 74 0.03 -27.88 -11.96
C PRO A 74 -0.55 -27.00 -13.08
N PHE A 75 0.30 -26.18 -13.68
CA PHE A 75 -0.02 -25.32 -14.81
C PHE A 75 0.98 -25.66 -15.91
N ASP A 76 0.48 -25.96 -17.11
CA ASP A 76 1.31 -26.22 -18.29
C ASP A 76 1.44 -24.94 -19.13
N PRO A 77 2.60 -24.25 -19.12
CA PRO A 77 2.83 -23.06 -19.93
C PRO A 77 2.65 -23.28 -21.43
N LYS A 78 2.85 -24.50 -21.93
CA LYS A 78 2.72 -24.80 -23.37
C LYS A 78 1.27 -24.79 -23.85
N SER A 79 0.34 -25.07 -22.94
CA SER A 79 -1.10 -24.97 -23.20
C SER A 79 -1.64 -23.54 -23.07
N ALA A 80 -0.82 -22.62 -22.54
CA ALA A 80 -1.22 -21.28 -22.21
C ALA A 80 -0.93 -20.31 -23.36
N VAL A 81 -1.98 -19.73 -23.92
CA VAL A 81 -1.86 -18.66 -24.91
C VAL A 81 -1.89 -17.32 -24.18
N ALA A 82 -0.81 -16.54 -24.33
CA ALA A 82 -0.80 -15.17 -23.87
C ALA A 82 -1.86 -14.37 -24.65
N PRO A 83 -2.86 -13.77 -23.98
CA PRO A 83 -3.92 -13.06 -24.68
C PRO A 83 -3.34 -11.83 -25.40
N PRO A 84 -3.80 -11.50 -26.62
CA PRO A 84 -3.41 -10.27 -27.29
C PRO A 84 -3.86 -9.05 -26.49
N ALA A 85 -3.25 -7.89 -26.74
CA ALA A 85 -3.72 -6.64 -26.15
C ALA A 85 -5.14 -6.32 -26.66
N PRO A 86 -6.10 -5.99 -25.78
CA PRO A 86 -7.41 -5.50 -26.20
C PRO A 86 -7.31 -4.23 -27.06
N ILE A 87 -8.35 -4.00 -27.87
CA ILE A 87 -8.50 -2.73 -28.60
C ILE A 87 -8.49 -1.56 -27.61
N GLY A 88 -7.80 -0.48 -27.98
CA GLY A 88 -7.69 0.73 -27.16
C GLY A 88 -6.50 0.76 -26.21
N VAL A 89 -5.74 -0.33 -26.08
CA VAL A 89 -4.47 -0.32 -25.33
C VAL A 89 -3.36 0.30 -26.19
N PRO A 90 -2.70 1.38 -25.75
CA PRO A 90 -1.58 1.94 -26.49
C PRO A 90 -0.41 0.97 -26.62
N ALA A 91 0.35 1.09 -27.70
CA ALA A 91 1.60 0.35 -27.89
C ALA A 91 2.63 0.70 -26.80
N PRO A 92 3.60 -0.19 -26.51
CA PRO A 92 4.71 0.15 -25.62
C PRO A 92 5.44 1.43 -26.09
N PRO A 93 5.82 2.34 -25.17
CA PRO A 93 6.62 3.51 -25.53
C PRO A 93 7.89 3.14 -26.27
N ALA A 94 8.34 3.99 -27.22
CA ALA A 94 9.57 3.76 -27.97
C ALA A 94 10.81 3.56 -27.07
N ALA A 95 10.83 4.20 -25.90
CA ALA A 95 11.89 4.01 -24.90
C ALA A 95 12.04 2.55 -24.42
N CYS A 96 10.99 1.73 -24.53
CA CYS A 96 11.05 0.31 -24.17
C CYS A 96 11.96 -0.51 -25.10
N GLU A 97 12.25 -0.03 -26.32
CA GLU A 97 13.19 -0.68 -27.24
C GLU A 97 14.60 -0.81 -26.65
N ALA A 98 14.99 0.14 -25.79
CA ALA A 98 16.30 0.12 -25.13
C ALA A 98 16.50 -1.08 -24.18
N PHE A 99 15.40 -1.68 -23.71
CA PHE A 99 15.41 -2.89 -22.89
C PHE A 99 15.31 -4.14 -23.76
N THR A 100 14.43 -4.15 -24.75
CA THR A 100 14.24 -5.34 -25.62
C THR A 100 15.46 -5.64 -26.48
N ARG A 101 16.17 -4.61 -26.94
CA ARG A 101 17.38 -4.74 -27.76
C ARG A 101 18.68 -4.76 -26.95
N ARG A 102 18.60 -4.78 -25.62
CA ARG A 102 19.78 -4.72 -24.75
C ARG A 102 20.66 -5.95 -25.00
N ALA A 103 21.89 -5.71 -25.46
CA ALA A 103 22.89 -6.77 -25.53
C ALA A 103 23.30 -7.21 -24.11
N PRO A 104 23.48 -8.52 -23.87
CA PRO A 104 24.00 -9.01 -22.61
C PRO A 104 25.42 -8.48 -22.38
N ALA A 105 25.74 -8.16 -21.12
CA ALA A 105 27.08 -7.73 -20.73
C ALA A 105 28.13 -8.81 -21.08
N ALA A 106 29.31 -8.36 -21.54
CA ALA A 106 30.47 -9.19 -21.82
C ALA A 106 31.63 -8.86 -20.86
N PRO A 107 32.42 -9.87 -20.41
CA PRO A 107 32.23 -11.30 -20.64
C PRO A 107 30.98 -11.84 -19.92
N ALA A 108 30.49 -13.00 -20.37
CA ALA A 108 29.37 -13.67 -19.71
C ALA A 108 29.73 -14.01 -18.25
N PRO A 109 28.78 -13.86 -17.31
CA PRO A 109 29.04 -14.14 -15.90
C PRO A 109 29.26 -15.64 -15.65
N ALA A 110 30.11 -15.96 -14.67
CA ALA A 110 30.30 -17.33 -14.19
C ALA A 110 29.11 -17.74 -13.29
N CYS A 111 28.12 -18.42 -13.86
CA CYS A 111 26.87 -18.78 -13.18
C CYS A 111 26.37 -20.20 -13.55
N GLY A 112 27.30 -21.15 -13.59
CA GLY A 112 27.03 -22.56 -13.92
C GLY A 112 26.19 -23.30 -12.86
N ASP A 113 26.17 -22.79 -11.62
CA ASP A 113 25.40 -23.32 -10.50
C ASP A 113 24.64 -22.21 -9.77
N ALA A 114 23.81 -22.59 -8.78
CA ALA A 114 22.98 -21.66 -8.02
C ALA A 114 23.81 -20.59 -7.28
N GLN A 115 24.95 -20.96 -6.69
CA GLN A 115 25.78 -20.03 -5.93
C GLN A 115 26.43 -18.99 -6.84
N GLY A 116 27.02 -19.41 -7.96
CA GLY A 116 27.58 -18.51 -8.96
C GLY A 116 26.51 -17.61 -9.58
N ALA A 117 25.30 -18.12 -9.79
CA ALA A 117 24.17 -17.33 -10.24
C ALA A 117 23.76 -16.24 -9.23
N LEU A 118 23.69 -16.55 -7.94
CA LEU A 118 23.39 -15.56 -6.89
C LEU A 118 24.50 -14.50 -6.79
N ALA A 119 25.76 -14.89 -6.87
CA ALA A 119 26.88 -13.94 -6.88
C ALA A 119 26.83 -13.01 -8.10
N ALA A 120 26.52 -13.54 -9.28
CA ALA A 120 26.37 -12.74 -10.49
C ALA A 120 25.15 -11.80 -10.43
N LEU A 121 24.07 -12.24 -9.77
CA LEU A 121 22.88 -11.43 -9.52
C LEU A 121 23.16 -10.29 -8.53
N ASP A 122 23.91 -10.53 -7.46
CA ASP A 122 24.35 -9.50 -6.51
C ASP A 122 25.17 -8.40 -7.22
N VAL A 123 26.09 -8.80 -8.10
CA VAL A 123 26.85 -7.86 -8.95
C VAL A 123 25.92 -7.07 -9.88
N ALA A 124 24.87 -7.69 -10.43
CA ALA A 124 23.93 -6.99 -11.28
C ALA A 124 23.09 -5.97 -10.49
N LEU A 125 22.60 -6.33 -9.30
CA LEU A 125 21.71 -5.48 -8.50
C LEU A 125 22.42 -4.35 -7.75
N THR A 126 23.73 -4.47 -7.53
CA THR A 126 24.56 -3.39 -7.00
C THR A 126 24.93 -2.33 -8.06
N GLU A 127 24.67 -2.59 -9.34
CA GLU A 127 24.86 -1.63 -10.42
C GLU A 127 23.81 -0.51 -10.38
N THR A 128 24.29 0.72 -10.19
CA THR A 128 23.44 1.91 -10.04
C THR A 128 22.90 2.42 -11.38
N ASP A 129 23.68 2.28 -12.45
CA ASP A 129 23.26 2.63 -13.80
C ASP A 129 22.23 1.62 -14.32
N ALA A 130 21.02 2.09 -14.63
CA ALA A 130 19.92 1.23 -15.03
C ALA A 130 20.20 0.47 -16.34
N ALA A 131 20.92 1.06 -17.29
CA ALA A 131 21.23 0.43 -18.57
C ALA A 131 22.31 -0.66 -18.42
N LYS A 132 23.34 -0.41 -17.59
CA LYS A 132 24.35 -1.43 -17.24
C LYS A 132 23.75 -2.55 -16.42
N ARG A 133 22.86 -2.23 -15.47
CA ARG A 133 22.13 -3.23 -14.68
C ARG A 133 21.30 -4.13 -15.58
N ASP A 134 20.53 -3.57 -16.51
CA ASP A 134 19.75 -4.36 -17.48
C ASP A 134 20.65 -5.23 -18.37
N ALA A 135 21.81 -4.71 -18.83
CA ALA A 135 22.78 -5.51 -19.59
C ALA A 135 23.32 -6.71 -18.79
N ARG A 136 23.63 -6.50 -17.51
CA ARG A 136 24.09 -7.57 -16.61
C ARG A 136 22.98 -8.60 -16.38
N LEU A 137 21.75 -8.16 -16.11
CA LEU A 137 20.59 -9.05 -15.95
C LEU A 137 20.27 -9.82 -17.24
N ALA A 138 20.41 -9.19 -18.42
CA ALA A 138 20.25 -9.85 -19.71
C ALA A 138 21.28 -10.97 -19.89
N ALA A 139 22.51 -10.79 -19.42
CA ALA A 139 23.53 -11.85 -19.43
C ALA A 139 23.17 -13.03 -18.51
N LEU A 140 22.36 -12.80 -17.46
CA LEU A 140 21.91 -13.85 -16.55
C LEU A 140 20.81 -14.74 -17.14
N GLU A 141 20.19 -14.37 -18.26
CA GLU A 141 19.16 -15.21 -18.90
C GLU A 141 19.70 -16.57 -19.38
N ALA A 142 21.01 -16.67 -19.60
CA ALA A 142 21.69 -17.91 -19.99
C ALA A 142 22.25 -18.71 -18.79
N CYS A 143 22.12 -18.21 -17.56
CA CYS A 143 22.67 -18.88 -16.38
C CYS A 143 21.94 -20.18 -16.06
N ALA A 144 22.68 -21.29 -16.00
CA ALA A 144 22.13 -22.60 -15.64
C ALA A 144 21.70 -22.68 -14.17
N GLY A 145 22.29 -21.84 -13.31
CA GLY A 145 21.94 -21.74 -11.89
C GLY A 145 20.65 -20.97 -11.59
N LEU A 146 19.96 -20.42 -12.58
CA LEU A 146 18.67 -19.73 -12.42
C LEU A 146 17.55 -20.47 -13.15
N ASP A 147 16.34 -20.36 -12.61
CA ASP A 147 15.14 -20.81 -13.31
C ASP A 147 14.99 -20.08 -14.65
N VAL A 148 14.61 -20.84 -15.67
CA VAL A 148 14.38 -20.30 -17.01
C VAL A 148 13.29 -19.24 -16.97
N GLY A 149 13.62 -18.03 -17.44
CA GLY A 149 12.73 -16.86 -17.43
C GLY A 149 12.85 -15.95 -16.21
N LEU A 150 13.61 -16.35 -15.18
CA LEU A 150 13.69 -15.57 -13.93
C LEU A 150 14.39 -14.24 -14.13
N ALA A 151 15.55 -14.25 -14.80
CA ALA A 151 16.26 -13.03 -15.14
C ALA A 151 15.38 -12.11 -16.01
N ARG A 152 14.61 -12.68 -16.97
CA ARG A 152 13.67 -11.90 -17.80
C ARG A 152 12.56 -11.26 -16.97
N ALA A 153 11.97 -12.00 -16.03
CA ALA A 153 10.93 -11.48 -15.14
C ALA A 153 11.48 -10.36 -14.25
N LEU A 154 12.71 -10.51 -13.73
CA LEU A 154 13.37 -9.47 -12.94
C LEU A 154 13.73 -8.23 -13.78
N ARG A 155 14.12 -8.40 -15.05
CA ARG A 155 14.31 -7.27 -15.98
C ARG A 155 12.99 -6.52 -16.19
N ALA A 156 11.90 -7.23 -16.43
CA ALA A 156 10.57 -6.62 -16.58
C ALA A 156 10.08 -5.93 -15.30
N GLU A 157 10.47 -6.47 -14.14
CA GLU A 157 10.18 -5.88 -12.82
C GLU A 157 10.91 -4.55 -12.57
N LEU A 158 12.18 -4.46 -12.99
CA LEU A 158 13.04 -3.30 -12.73
C LEU A 158 13.01 -2.25 -13.85
N ALA A 159 12.42 -2.59 -15.00
CA ALA A 159 12.15 -1.65 -16.08
C ALA A 159 10.94 -0.75 -15.72
N PRO A 160 10.73 0.38 -16.41
CA PRO A 160 9.47 1.12 -16.30
C PRO A 160 8.28 0.19 -16.53
N VAL A 161 7.25 0.24 -15.68
CA VAL A 161 6.11 -0.69 -15.71
C VAL A 161 5.50 -0.80 -17.11
N ALA A 162 5.40 0.30 -17.85
CA ALA A 162 4.87 0.35 -19.22
C ALA A 162 5.66 -0.49 -20.25
N CYS A 163 6.84 -0.99 -19.92
CA CYS A 163 7.70 -1.83 -20.77
C CYS A 163 7.63 -3.33 -20.43
N GLY A 164 6.90 -3.73 -19.39
CA GLY A 164 6.87 -5.12 -18.93
C GLY A 164 6.41 -6.12 -19.99
N ASP A 165 5.41 -5.78 -20.80
CA ASP A 165 4.94 -6.64 -21.90
C ASP A 165 5.94 -6.71 -23.05
N ALA A 166 6.64 -5.63 -23.37
CA ALA A 166 7.69 -5.66 -24.39
C ALA A 166 8.82 -6.65 -24.05
N LEU A 167 9.12 -6.83 -22.76
CA LEU A 167 10.11 -7.79 -22.26
C LEU A 167 9.54 -9.21 -22.11
N ALA A 168 8.33 -9.33 -21.56
CA ALA A 168 7.73 -10.62 -21.22
C ALA A 168 7.07 -11.33 -22.43
N ALA A 169 6.43 -10.58 -23.34
CA ALA A 169 5.64 -11.17 -24.43
C ALA A 169 6.42 -12.15 -25.32
N PRO A 170 7.67 -11.88 -25.75
CA PRO A 170 8.42 -12.83 -26.58
C PRO A 170 8.60 -14.20 -25.91
N LEU A 171 8.76 -14.22 -24.57
CA LEU A 171 8.92 -15.46 -23.81
C LEU A 171 7.57 -16.15 -23.53
N LEU A 172 6.47 -15.39 -23.46
CA LEU A 172 5.12 -15.91 -23.30
C LEU A 172 4.54 -16.49 -24.60
N GLU A 173 4.92 -15.93 -25.76
CA GLU A 173 4.51 -16.41 -27.09
C GLU A 173 5.20 -17.71 -27.49
N ALA A 174 6.46 -17.88 -27.05
CA ALA A 174 7.25 -19.09 -27.28
C ALA A 174 7.88 -19.59 -25.96
N PRO A 175 7.06 -20.12 -25.02
CA PRO A 175 7.53 -20.51 -23.70
C PRO A 175 8.56 -21.64 -23.78
N PRO A 176 9.77 -21.47 -23.21
CA PRO A 176 10.76 -22.53 -23.14
C PRO A 176 10.23 -23.75 -22.37
N ALA A 177 10.64 -24.96 -22.77
CA ALA A 177 10.12 -26.20 -22.19
C ALA A 177 10.35 -26.36 -20.67
N ARG A 178 11.35 -25.65 -20.10
CA ARG A 178 11.69 -25.67 -18.66
C ARG A 178 11.13 -24.47 -17.89
N LEU A 179 10.35 -23.59 -18.53
CA LEU A 179 9.69 -22.48 -17.84
C LEU A 179 8.69 -23.03 -16.83
N GLN A 180 8.81 -22.60 -15.58
CA GLN A 180 7.89 -23.00 -14.52
C GLN A 180 6.55 -22.26 -14.64
N GLY A 181 5.45 -22.93 -14.27
CA GLY A 181 4.11 -22.39 -14.44
C GLY A 181 3.84 -21.13 -13.62
N ASP A 182 4.34 -21.07 -12.40
CA ASP A 182 4.23 -19.89 -11.53
C ASP A 182 4.99 -18.68 -12.09
N LEU A 183 6.18 -18.89 -12.64
CA LEU A 183 6.97 -17.85 -13.28
C LEU A 183 6.35 -17.36 -14.60
N TYR A 184 5.73 -18.27 -15.37
CA TYR A 184 4.89 -17.88 -16.51
C TYR A 184 3.76 -16.94 -16.08
N GLN A 185 3.06 -17.26 -14.99
CA GLN A 185 1.98 -16.40 -14.48
C GLN A 185 2.50 -15.02 -14.06
N VAL A 186 3.68 -14.93 -13.46
CA VAL A 186 4.30 -13.65 -13.11
C VAL A 186 4.63 -12.83 -14.36
N LEU A 187 5.25 -13.43 -15.37
CA LEU A 187 5.53 -12.76 -16.64
C LEU A 187 4.24 -12.28 -17.32
N LEU A 188 3.18 -13.11 -17.31
CA LEU A 188 1.87 -12.72 -17.81
C LEU A 188 1.27 -11.56 -16.99
N GLY A 189 1.39 -11.61 -15.67
CA GLY A 189 0.97 -10.52 -14.78
C GLY A 189 1.71 -9.22 -15.08
N GLN A 190 3.03 -9.27 -15.29
CA GLN A 190 3.84 -8.11 -15.68
C GLN A 190 3.42 -7.56 -17.04
N ALA A 191 3.13 -8.43 -18.01
CA ALA A 191 2.63 -8.01 -19.32
C ALA A 191 1.26 -7.32 -19.22
N LEU A 192 0.33 -7.87 -18.45
CA LEU A 192 -0.99 -7.27 -18.24
C LEU A 192 -0.90 -5.95 -17.45
N ALA A 193 -0.05 -5.89 -16.42
CA ALA A 193 0.22 -4.68 -15.66
C ALA A 193 0.83 -3.58 -16.55
N ALA A 194 1.76 -3.91 -17.46
CA ALA A 194 2.33 -2.97 -18.42
C ALA A 194 1.28 -2.39 -19.36
N ARG A 195 0.39 -3.24 -19.89
CA ARG A 195 -0.73 -2.81 -20.74
C ARG A 195 -1.68 -1.89 -19.98
N LEU A 196 -2.04 -2.24 -18.74
CA LEU A 196 -2.84 -1.40 -17.87
C LEU A 196 -2.17 -0.05 -17.59
N ALA A 197 -0.87 -0.02 -17.31
CA ALA A 197 -0.12 1.20 -17.03
C ALA A 197 -0.17 2.22 -18.18
N ARG A 198 -0.37 1.76 -19.42
CA ARG A 198 -0.53 2.63 -20.61
C ARG A 198 -1.96 3.05 -20.89
N THR A 199 -2.95 2.47 -20.22
CA THR A 199 -4.34 2.91 -20.36
C THR A 199 -4.58 4.22 -19.61
N ALA A 200 -5.49 5.02 -20.18
CA ALA A 200 -5.96 6.29 -19.64
C ALA A 200 -4.86 7.35 -19.40
N THR A 201 -3.74 7.32 -20.15
CA THR A 201 -2.63 8.27 -20.00
C THR A 201 -2.73 9.52 -20.88
N GLU A 202 -3.32 9.38 -22.07
CA GLU A 202 -3.38 10.46 -23.07
C GLU A 202 -4.84 10.74 -23.47
N PRO A 203 -5.60 11.50 -22.66
CA PRO A 203 -6.94 11.91 -23.04
C PRO A 203 -6.89 12.89 -24.22
N PRO A 204 -7.92 12.90 -25.08
CA PRO A 204 -8.03 13.91 -26.13
C PRO A 204 -8.10 15.30 -25.49
N ALA A 205 -7.55 16.31 -26.17
CA ALA A 205 -7.49 17.68 -25.65
C ALA A 205 -8.33 18.65 -26.49
N LEU A 206 -9.09 19.51 -25.82
CA LEU A 206 -9.80 20.63 -26.44
C LEU A 206 -8.99 21.92 -26.25
N ARG A 207 -8.71 22.63 -27.35
CA ARG A 207 -8.05 23.94 -27.32
C ARG A 207 -9.07 25.09 -27.22
N PRO A 208 -8.72 26.22 -26.57
CA PRO A 208 -9.58 27.39 -26.49
C PRO A 208 -10.05 27.92 -27.87
N PRO A 209 -11.12 28.73 -27.93
CA PRO A 209 -12.06 29.09 -26.85
C PRO A 209 -12.93 27.92 -26.37
N TYR A 210 -13.38 28.00 -25.11
CA TYR A 210 -14.22 27.00 -24.44
C TYR A 210 -15.68 27.45 -24.35
N ASP A 211 -16.31 27.67 -25.50
CA ASP A 211 -17.76 27.92 -25.53
C ASP A 211 -18.56 26.63 -25.30
N VAL A 212 -19.82 26.80 -24.89
CA VAL A 212 -20.73 25.69 -24.53
C VAL A 212 -20.85 24.67 -25.66
N GLN A 213 -20.99 25.11 -26.92
CA GLN A 213 -21.20 24.20 -28.05
C GLN A 213 -19.94 23.37 -28.34
N ARG A 214 -18.76 23.99 -28.31
CA ARG A 214 -17.49 23.27 -28.50
C ARG A 214 -17.20 22.28 -27.39
N VAL A 215 -17.43 22.66 -26.14
CA VAL A 215 -17.25 21.75 -25.00
C VAL A 215 -18.24 20.58 -25.07
N LEU A 216 -19.50 20.82 -25.41
CA LEU A 216 -20.50 19.76 -25.59
C LEU A 216 -20.14 18.81 -26.74
N ALA A 217 -19.69 19.33 -27.89
CA ALA A 217 -19.26 18.50 -29.01
C ALA A 217 -18.02 17.67 -28.67
N PHE A 218 -17.07 18.25 -27.95
CA PHE A 218 -15.86 17.55 -27.49
C PHE A 218 -16.18 16.45 -26.48
N THR A 219 -17.00 16.75 -25.48
CA THR A 219 -17.36 15.82 -24.41
C THR A 219 -18.19 14.65 -24.94
N LYS A 220 -19.20 14.91 -25.79
CA LYS A 220 -20.05 13.86 -26.40
C LYS A 220 -19.40 13.10 -27.55
N GLY A 221 -18.33 13.63 -28.13
CA GLY A 221 -17.61 13.02 -29.25
C GLY A 221 -16.27 12.44 -28.79
N PRO A 222 -15.14 13.12 -29.07
CA PRO A 222 -13.79 12.59 -28.81
C PRO A 222 -13.57 12.06 -27.39
N LEU A 223 -13.98 12.80 -26.36
CA LEU A 223 -13.75 12.39 -24.97
C LEU A 223 -14.59 11.16 -24.61
N PHE A 224 -15.88 11.14 -24.96
CA PHE A 224 -16.76 10.00 -24.69
C PHE A 224 -16.27 8.71 -25.34
N THR A 225 -15.87 8.78 -26.62
CA THR A 225 -15.32 7.63 -27.35
C THR A 225 -14.07 7.12 -26.66
N TRP A 226 -13.13 8.01 -26.35
CA TRP A 226 -11.90 7.65 -25.64
C TRP A 226 -12.17 7.02 -24.27
N VAL A 227 -13.05 7.62 -23.45
CA VAL A 227 -13.41 7.08 -22.14
C VAL A 227 -14.00 5.67 -22.27
N THR A 228 -14.87 5.45 -23.25
CA THR A 228 -15.52 4.15 -23.47
C THR A 228 -14.51 3.08 -23.88
N GLU A 229 -13.60 3.40 -24.80
CA GLU A 229 -12.53 2.50 -25.24
C GLU A 229 -11.57 2.17 -24.10
N GLN A 230 -11.09 3.18 -23.37
CA GLN A 230 -10.19 2.98 -22.23
C GLN A 230 -10.85 2.19 -21.10
N ALA A 231 -12.10 2.52 -20.74
CA ALA A 231 -12.82 1.80 -19.69
C ALA A 231 -13.02 0.31 -20.03
N ARG A 232 -13.27 0.00 -21.30
CA ARG A 232 -13.39 -1.38 -21.78
C ARG A 232 -12.06 -2.11 -21.75
N ALA A 233 -10.99 -1.48 -22.24
CA ALA A 233 -9.64 -2.05 -22.21
C ALA A 233 -9.20 -2.37 -20.78
N ILE A 234 -9.43 -1.44 -19.83
CA ILE A 234 -9.15 -1.63 -18.40
C ILE A 234 -9.95 -2.82 -17.84
N GLU A 235 -11.25 -2.90 -18.15
CA GLU A 235 -12.09 -4.00 -17.67
C GLU A 235 -11.65 -5.36 -18.22
N ASP A 236 -11.35 -5.44 -19.52
CA ASP A 236 -10.93 -6.67 -20.17
C ASP A 236 -9.58 -7.16 -19.62
N LEU A 237 -8.60 -6.25 -19.45
CA LEU A 237 -7.32 -6.57 -18.81
C LEU A 237 -7.47 -6.96 -17.34
N GLY A 238 -8.31 -6.23 -16.59
CA GLY A 238 -8.59 -6.53 -15.19
C GLY A 238 -9.23 -7.92 -15.01
N ARG A 239 -10.14 -8.31 -15.92
CA ARG A 239 -10.79 -9.63 -15.92
C ARG A 239 -9.77 -10.77 -16.12
N LEU A 240 -8.79 -10.57 -17.00
CA LEU A 240 -7.67 -11.51 -17.17
C LEU A 240 -6.85 -11.61 -15.88
N GLY A 241 -6.59 -10.47 -15.23
CA GLY A 241 -5.88 -10.40 -13.95
C GLY A 241 -6.53 -11.18 -12.81
N VAL A 242 -7.86 -11.23 -12.75
CA VAL A 242 -8.60 -11.94 -11.69
C VAL A 242 -8.29 -13.44 -11.65
N ALA A 243 -8.00 -14.04 -12.81
CA ALA A 243 -7.69 -15.46 -12.94
C ALA A 243 -6.24 -15.81 -12.55
N LEU A 244 -5.37 -14.81 -12.43
CA LEU A 244 -3.98 -15.03 -12.01
C LEU A 244 -3.93 -15.41 -10.53
N PRO A 245 -2.90 -16.16 -10.10
CA PRO A 245 -2.66 -16.42 -8.69
C PRO A 245 -1.72 -15.37 -8.07
N PHE A 246 -1.88 -15.17 -6.75
CA PHE A 246 -0.84 -14.65 -5.86
C PHE A 246 -0.17 -13.36 -6.37
N TYR A 247 1.16 -13.30 -6.43
CA TYR A 247 1.93 -12.13 -6.85
C TYR A 247 1.49 -11.57 -8.20
N ALA A 248 1.28 -12.44 -9.20
CA ALA A 248 0.83 -12.03 -10.54
C ALA A 248 -0.54 -11.33 -10.51
N LYS A 249 -1.46 -11.80 -9.68
CA LYS A 249 -2.75 -11.14 -9.45
C LYS A 249 -2.57 -9.79 -8.76
N GLY A 250 -1.71 -9.75 -7.74
CA GLY A 250 -1.43 -8.54 -6.98
C GLY A 250 -0.99 -7.37 -7.85
N ILE A 251 -0.01 -7.62 -8.72
CA ILE A 251 0.56 -6.58 -9.58
C ILE A 251 -0.46 -6.08 -10.62
N VAL A 252 -1.28 -6.97 -11.19
CA VAL A 252 -2.32 -6.60 -12.16
C VAL A 252 -3.45 -5.84 -11.47
N ALA A 253 -3.88 -6.28 -10.30
CA ALA A 253 -4.99 -5.68 -9.56
C ALA A 253 -4.66 -4.25 -9.10
N VAL A 254 -3.42 -4.01 -8.63
CA VAL A 254 -2.96 -2.64 -8.33
C VAL A 254 -2.99 -1.76 -9.59
N GLU A 255 -2.41 -2.22 -10.70
CA GLU A 255 -2.38 -1.40 -11.93
C GLU A 255 -3.76 -1.18 -12.53
N ALA A 256 -4.68 -2.14 -12.41
CA ALA A 256 -6.08 -1.96 -12.81
C ALA A 256 -6.75 -0.88 -11.95
N GLY A 257 -6.51 -0.90 -10.64
CA GLY A 257 -6.99 0.13 -9.73
C GLY A 257 -6.49 1.53 -10.08
N ARG A 258 -5.19 1.64 -10.40
CA ARG A 258 -4.56 2.89 -10.82
C ARG A 258 -5.08 3.36 -12.18
N ALA A 259 -5.31 2.45 -13.13
CA ALA A 259 -5.84 2.78 -14.45
C ALA A 259 -7.25 3.38 -14.39
N ASP A 260 -8.14 2.79 -13.58
CA ASP A 260 -9.47 3.35 -13.33
C ASP A 260 -9.39 4.76 -12.73
N MET A 261 -8.44 4.98 -11.83
CA MET A 261 -8.27 6.30 -11.22
C MET A 261 -7.66 7.33 -12.16
N ARG A 262 -6.74 6.94 -13.04
CA ARG A 262 -6.28 7.81 -14.15
C ARG A 262 -7.45 8.21 -15.05
N LEU A 263 -8.35 7.28 -15.35
CA LEU A 263 -9.55 7.57 -16.14
C LEU A 263 -10.47 8.59 -15.43
N VAL A 264 -10.70 8.43 -14.13
CA VAL A 264 -11.45 9.39 -13.30
C VAL A 264 -10.80 10.78 -13.32
N GLU A 265 -9.48 10.84 -13.13
CA GLU A 265 -8.71 12.10 -13.16
C GLU A 265 -8.77 12.76 -14.55
N ALA A 266 -8.66 11.98 -15.64
CA ALA A 266 -8.76 12.48 -17.01
C ALA A 266 -10.14 13.10 -17.31
N VAL A 267 -11.22 12.47 -16.84
CA VAL A 267 -12.58 13.02 -17.00
C VAL A 267 -12.76 14.29 -16.18
N ARG A 268 -12.25 14.34 -14.95
CA ARG A 268 -12.28 15.55 -14.10
C ARG A 268 -11.49 16.72 -14.70
N ALA A 269 -10.42 16.43 -15.43
CA ALA A 269 -9.58 17.43 -16.09
C ALA A 269 -10.19 17.99 -17.40
N ALA A 270 -11.33 17.46 -17.86
CA ALA A 270 -12.00 17.99 -19.05
C ALA A 270 -12.39 19.47 -18.86
N PRO A 271 -12.18 20.33 -19.88
CA PRO A 271 -12.43 21.75 -19.75
C PRO A 271 -13.91 22.07 -19.58
N LEU A 272 -14.21 23.01 -18.69
CA LEU A 272 -15.55 23.58 -18.53
C LEU A 272 -15.82 24.70 -19.54
N PRO A 273 -17.08 24.89 -19.96
CA PRO A 273 -17.48 26.09 -20.69
C PRO A 273 -17.16 27.35 -19.86
N ASP A 274 -16.73 28.43 -20.52
CA ASP A 274 -16.33 29.66 -19.82
C ASP A 274 -17.46 30.25 -18.95
N ALA A 275 -18.73 30.06 -19.35
CA ALA A 275 -19.89 30.48 -18.57
C ALA A 275 -20.01 29.71 -17.24
N MET A 276 -19.77 28.39 -17.23
CA MET A 276 -19.81 27.58 -16.01
C MET A 276 -18.57 27.80 -15.15
N ARG A 277 -17.40 27.99 -15.77
CA ARG A 277 -16.14 28.22 -15.04
C ARG A 277 -16.16 29.52 -14.22
N LYS A 278 -16.84 30.56 -14.74
CA LYS A 278 -16.95 31.87 -14.07
C LYS A 278 -18.03 31.90 -12.99
N ASP A 279 -18.88 30.88 -12.91
CA ASP A 279 -19.94 30.75 -11.92
C ASP A 279 -19.59 29.63 -10.92
N ALA A 280 -19.25 30.03 -9.69
CA ALA A 280 -18.83 29.09 -8.66
C ALA A 280 -19.94 28.10 -8.26
N GLU A 281 -21.20 28.51 -8.28
CA GLU A 281 -22.33 27.65 -7.91
C GLU A 281 -22.55 26.59 -8.99
N LEU A 282 -22.61 27.00 -10.26
CA LEU A 282 -22.75 26.09 -11.38
C LEU A 282 -21.55 25.13 -11.48
N SER A 283 -20.34 25.63 -11.24
CA SER A 283 -19.14 24.78 -11.22
C SER A 283 -19.21 23.73 -10.11
N ASN A 284 -19.68 24.09 -8.91
CA ASN A 284 -19.83 23.15 -7.79
C ASN A 284 -20.89 22.08 -8.07
N VAL A 285 -22.06 22.48 -8.60
CA VAL A 285 -23.13 21.53 -8.99
C VAL A 285 -22.63 20.56 -10.06
N TYR A 286 -21.92 21.07 -11.08
CA TYR A 286 -21.32 20.24 -12.13
C TYR A 286 -20.35 19.21 -11.55
N TYR A 287 -19.39 19.64 -10.74
CA TYR A 287 -18.40 18.72 -10.16
C TYR A 287 -19.05 17.70 -9.20
N GLY A 288 -20.10 18.09 -8.48
CA GLY A 288 -20.90 17.18 -7.65
C GLY A 288 -21.58 16.08 -8.48
N GLN A 289 -22.22 16.43 -9.59
CA GLN A 289 -22.85 15.46 -10.50
C GLN A 289 -21.83 14.59 -11.22
N LEU A 290 -20.74 15.20 -11.71
CA LEU A 290 -19.63 14.49 -12.32
C LEU A 290 -19.06 13.45 -11.35
N ASP A 291 -18.91 13.80 -10.07
CA ASP A 291 -18.35 12.90 -9.09
C ASP A 291 -19.24 11.69 -8.78
N GLN A 292 -20.56 11.90 -8.65
CA GLN A 292 -21.52 10.81 -8.50
C GLN A 292 -21.50 9.86 -9.71
N MET A 293 -21.40 10.43 -10.91
CA MET A 293 -21.32 9.67 -12.15
C MET A 293 -20.02 8.86 -12.26
N LEU A 294 -18.92 9.37 -11.70
CA LEU A 294 -17.62 8.69 -11.68
C LEU A 294 -17.51 7.59 -10.62
N ASP A 295 -18.49 7.48 -9.71
CA ASP A 295 -18.47 6.49 -8.62
C ASP A 295 -18.29 5.03 -9.05
N PRO A 296 -18.87 4.54 -10.17
CA PRO A 296 -18.61 3.18 -10.63
C PRO A 296 -17.12 2.91 -10.87
N TRP A 297 -16.40 3.86 -11.48
CA TRP A 297 -14.96 3.74 -11.72
C TRP A 297 -14.14 3.92 -10.44
N LYS A 298 -14.52 4.86 -9.57
CA LYS A 298 -13.86 5.02 -8.25
C LYS A 298 -13.99 3.75 -7.41
N ASN A 299 -15.19 3.16 -7.37
CA ASN A 299 -15.46 1.93 -6.63
C ASN A 299 -14.68 0.73 -7.23
N ARG A 300 -14.69 0.59 -8.56
CA ARG A 300 -13.92 -0.45 -9.25
C ARG A 300 -12.41 -0.29 -9.01
N GLY A 301 -11.91 0.93 -9.15
CA GLY A 301 -10.51 1.26 -8.91
C GLY A 301 -10.07 0.96 -7.48
N ARG A 302 -10.88 1.37 -6.50
CA ARG A 302 -10.69 1.04 -5.08
C ARG A 302 -10.66 -0.47 -4.86
N ASP A 303 -11.68 -1.19 -5.32
CA ASP A 303 -11.81 -2.62 -5.04
C ASP A 303 -10.67 -3.43 -5.70
N ALA A 304 -10.24 -3.05 -6.90
CA ALA A 304 -9.08 -3.65 -7.55
C ALA A 304 -7.78 -3.39 -6.76
N ALA A 305 -7.53 -2.15 -6.31
CA ALA A 305 -6.36 -1.85 -5.48
C ALA A 305 -6.38 -2.60 -4.15
N LEU A 306 -7.54 -2.76 -3.50
CA LEU A 306 -7.68 -3.53 -2.27
C LEU A 306 -7.40 -5.02 -2.48
N VAL A 307 -7.83 -5.60 -3.61
CA VAL A 307 -7.42 -6.96 -4.00
C VAL A 307 -5.90 -7.04 -4.16
N GLY A 308 -5.31 -6.07 -4.86
CA GLY A 308 -3.87 -6.00 -5.06
C GLY A 308 -3.07 -5.95 -3.76
N LEU A 309 -3.48 -5.08 -2.83
CA LEU A 309 -2.86 -4.94 -1.51
C LEU A 309 -2.93 -6.26 -0.70
N ARG A 310 -4.06 -6.97 -0.76
CA ARG A 310 -4.21 -8.28 -0.09
C ARG A 310 -3.26 -9.35 -0.65
N GLU A 311 -3.09 -9.42 -1.97
CA GLU A 311 -2.17 -10.39 -2.58
C GLU A 311 -0.71 -10.02 -2.26
N LEU A 312 -0.34 -8.73 -2.33
CA LEU A 312 1.02 -8.26 -2.02
C LEU A 312 1.36 -8.40 -0.52
N SER A 313 0.38 -8.24 0.37
CA SER A 313 0.57 -8.55 1.80
C SER A 313 0.82 -10.04 2.03
N SER A 314 0.15 -10.90 1.26
CA SER A 314 0.36 -12.35 1.33
C SER A 314 1.75 -12.74 0.83
N VAL A 315 2.29 -12.04 -0.18
CA VAL A 315 3.69 -12.15 -0.60
C VAL A 315 4.64 -11.68 0.51
N GLY A 316 4.26 -10.64 1.27
CA GLY A 316 5.04 -10.07 2.37
C GLY A 316 5.75 -8.78 2.04
N VAL A 317 5.27 -8.05 1.02
CA VAL A 317 5.90 -6.82 0.51
C VAL A 317 5.77 -5.69 1.53
N LEU A 318 6.88 -5.05 1.91
CA LEU A 318 6.93 -3.87 2.79
C LEU A 318 7.24 -2.57 2.02
N ARG A 319 8.12 -2.64 1.02
CA ARG A 319 8.56 -1.47 0.24
C ARG A 319 8.49 -1.77 -1.25
N ASP A 320 7.56 -1.10 -1.91
CA ASP A 320 7.29 -1.25 -3.35
C ASP A 320 6.44 -0.09 -3.87
N ASP A 321 6.85 0.50 -5.00
CA ASP A 321 6.16 1.65 -5.63
C ASP A 321 4.69 1.36 -5.95
N ARG A 322 4.33 0.10 -6.20
CA ARG A 322 2.93 -0.29 -6.46
C ARG A 322 2.10 -0.20 -5.19
N VAL A 323 2.64 -0.64 -4.07
CA VAL A 323 1.96 -0.55 -2.76
C VAL A 323 1.81 0.92 -2.37
N GLU A 324 2.87 1.71 -2.48
CA GLU A 324 2.85 3.13 -2.19
C GLU A 324 1.87 3.88 -3.10
N GLY A 325 1.91 3.62 -4.41
CA GLY A 325 1.00 4.21 -5.38
C GLY A 325 -0.46 3.84 -5.14
N ALA A 326 -0.76 2.59 -4.79
CA ALA A 326 -2.10 2.14 -4.44
C ALA A 326 -2.62 2.81 -3.17
N ARG A 327 -1.80 2.85 -2.11
CA ARG A 327 -2.17 3.50 -0.84
C ARG A 327 -2.36 5.01 -1.01
N ALA A 328 -1.46 5.69 -1.73
CA ALA A 328 -1.61 7.11 -2.04
C ALA A 328 -2.89 7.40 -2.84
N MET A 329 -3.25 6.53 -3.78
CA MET A 329 -4.50 6.64 -4.53
C MET A 329 -5.73 6.45 -3.64
N LEU A 330 -5.75 5.42 -2.80
CA LEU A 330 -6.84 5.17 -1.84
C LEU A 330 -6.95 6.29 -0.81
N SER A 331 -5.82 6.83 -0.35
CA SER A 331 -5.74 7.97 0.55
C SER A 331 -6.43 9.20 -0.08
N ARG A 332 -6.11 9.55 -1.33
CA ARG A 332 -6.78 10.65 -2.06
C ARG A 332 -8.29 10.45 -2.22
N LEU A 333 -8.73 9.22 -2.52
CA LEU A 333 -10.16 8.89 -2.66
C LEU A 333 -10.98 9.16 -1.39
N TYR A 334 -10.34 9.10 -0.21
CA TYR A 334 -11.01 9.19 1.09
C TYR A 334 -10.48 10.35 1.97
N GLY A 335 -9.88 11.37 1.35
CA GLY A 335 -9.43 12.57 2.04
C GLY A 335 -8.28 12.35 3.03
N GLY A 336 -7.47 11.31 2.84
CA GLY A 336 -6.19 11.16 3.54
C GLY A 336 -6.21 10.52 4.93
N ARG A 337 -7.30 9.85 5.33
CA ARG A 337 -7.52 9.50 6.75
C ARG A 337 -7.68 8.02 7.08
N ARG A 338 -7.63 7.11 6.10
CA ARG A 338 -8.02 5.70 6.34
C ARG A 338 -6.86 4.73 6.13
N VAL A 339 -6.41 4.56 4.89
CA VAL A 339 -5.43 3.53 4.54
C VAL A 339 -4.05 3.77 5.16
N ASP A 340 -3.73 5.02 5.44
CA ASP A 340 -2.45 5.56 5.92
C ASP A 340 -2.48 6.02 7.39
N ALA A 341 -3.60 5.84 8.11
CA ALA A 341 -3.71 6.36 9.48
C ALA A 341 -2.68 5.76 10.46
N LEU A 342 -2.18 4.54 10.22
CA LEU A 342 -1.11 3.92 11.03
C LEU A 342 0.31 4.34 10.63
N ASP A 343 0.49 5.12 9.55
CA ASP A 343 1.82 5.53 9.06
C ASP A 343 2.48 6.52 10.01
N ALA A 344 1.69 7.28 10.76
CA ALA A 344 2.18 8.23 11.76
C ALA A 344 2.65 7.56 13.06
N LEU A 345 2.36 6.28 13.29
CA LEU A 345 2.88 5.56 14.47
C LEU A 345 4.41 5.59 14.46
N ALA A 346 5.00 5.90 15.59
CA ALA A 346 6.43 5.90 15.78
C ALA A 346 6.89 4.52 16.24
N LEU A 347 8.05 4.08 15.78
CA LEU A 347 8.60 2.80 16.21
C LEU A 347 10.06 3.00 16.64
N PRO A 348 10.58 2.17 17.58
CA PRO A 348 12.00 2.15 17.89
C PRO A 348 12.86 2.09 16.61
N PRO A 349 14.01 2.79 16.56
CA PRO A 349 14.85 2.78 15.37
C PRO A 349 15.35 1.37 15.06
N LEU A 350 15.42 1.03 13.78
CA LEU A 350 16.06 -0.20 13.36
C LEU A 350 17.57 -0.10 13.54
N PRO A 351 18.27 -1.20 13.86
CA PRO A 351 19.72 -1.27 13.73
C PRO A 351 20.14 -0.85 12.30
N PRO A 352 21.31 -0.22 12.11
CA PRO A 352 21.81 0.06 10.76
C PRO A 352 21.93 -1.22 9.93
N ALA A 353 21.60 -1.14 8.64
CA ALA A 353 21.82 -2.24 7.71
C ALA A 353 23.31 -2.36 7.40
N ALA A 354 23.90 -3.53 7.66
CA ALA A 354 25.31 -3.82 7.40
C ALA A 354 25.47 -5.23 6.79
N PRO A 355 24.97 -5.45 5.55
CA PRO A 355 25.00 -6.77 4.93
C PRO A 355 26.44 -7.24 4.68
N SER A 356 26.77 -8.41 5.20
CA SER A 356 28.11 -9.02 5.18
C SER A 356 28.26 -10.14 4.16
N SER A 357 27.14 -10.73 3.73
CA SER A 357 27.09 -11.86 2.79
C SER A 357 26.33 -11.50 1.50
N VAL A 358 26.50 -12.33 0.46
CA VAL A 358 25.75 -12.21 -0.81
C VAL A 358 24.25 -12.34 -0.52
N GLU A 359 23.88 -13.29 0.33
CA GLU A 359 22.49 -13.55 0.71
C GLU A 359 21.87 -12.35 1.42
N GLU A 360 22.58 -11.70 2.33
CA GLU A 360 22.10 -10.48 3.01
C GLU A 360 21.95 -9.31 2.05
N ARG A 361 22.91 -9.09 1.13
CA ARG A 361 22.78 -8.04 0.11
C ARG A 361 21.60 -8.28 -0.81
N LEU A 362 21.42 -9.51 -1.29
CA LEU A 362 20.29 -9.89 -2.11
C LEU A 362 18.95 -9.77 -1.38
N ALA A 363 18.88 -10.11 -0.08
CA ALA A 363 17.68 -9.97 0.73
C ALA A 363 17.17 -8.51 0.80
N GLY A 364 18.08 -7.53 0.79
CA GLY A 364 17.72 -6.11 0.76
C GLY A 364 17.53 -5.52 -0.64
N ALA A 365 18.09 -6.16 -1.68
CA ALA A 365 18.05 -5.65 -3.04
C ALA A 365 16.87 -6.18 -3.87
N LEU A 366 16.51 -7.45 -3.68
CA LEU A 366 15.49 -8.13 -4.48
C LEU A 366 14.07 -7.70 -4.11
N PRO A 367 13.15 -7.56 -5.08
CA PRO A 367 11.73 -7.50 -4.78
C PRO A 367 11.30 -8.78 -4.05
N THR A 368 10.40 -8.64 -3.07
CA THR A 368 10.10 -9.70 -2.08
C THR A 368 9.75 -11.05 -2.69
N TYR A 369 9.00 -11.06 -3.80
CA TYR A 369 8.66 -12.31 -4.49
C TYR A 369 9.90 -13.08 -4.97
N TYR A 370 10.87 -12.39 -5.58
CA TYR A 370 12.09 -13.01 -6.10
C TYR A 370 13.04 -13.41 -4.97
N ALA A 371 13.13 -12.62 -3.91
CA ALA A 371 13.88 -13.00 -2.71
C ALA A 371 13.35 -14.32 -2.12
N GLY A 372 12.02 -14.47 -2.07
CA GLY A 372 11.37 -15.70 -1.59
C GLY A 372 11.65 -16.94 -2.42
N ARG A 373 11.93 -16.76 -3.71
CA ARG A 373 12.25 -17.85 -4.64
C ARG A 373 13.74 -18.21 -4.64
N LEU A 374 14.61 -17.21 -4.54
CA LEU A 374 16.05 -17.36 -4.75
C LEU A 374 16.83 -17.67 -3.47
N LEU A 375 16.37 -17.16 -2.32
CA LEU A 375 17.09 -17.31 -1.07
C LEU A 375 16.57 -18.52 -0.29
N PRO A 376 17.47 -19.29 0.36
CA PRO A 376 17.06 -20.40 1.23
C PRO A 376 16.08 -19.94 2.32
N PRO A 377 14.95 -20.65 2.54
CA PRO A 377 13.96 -20.22 3.54
C PRO A 377 14.49 -20.13 4.97
N ASP A 378 15.39 -21.05 5.35
CA ASP A 378 16.03 -21.15 6.66
C ASP A 378 17.01 -19.99 6.94
N ALA A 379 17.55 -19.37 5.90
CA ALA A 379 18.39 -18.17 6.02
C ALA A 379 17.68 -17.04 6.78
N ALA A 380 16.35 -17.00 6.75
CA ALA A 380 15.55 -16.02 7.48
C ALA A 380 15.66 -16.16 9.01
N SER A 381 16.11 -17.28 9.57
CA SER A 381 16.34 -17.38 11.01
C SER A 381 17.55 -16.54 11.49
N ARG A 382 18.42 -16.12 10.57
CA ARG A 382 19.62 -15.33 10.88
C ARG A 382 19.26 -13.85 11.02
N PRO A 383 19.64 -13.17 12.14
CA PRO A 383 19.34 -11.77 12.36
C PRO A 383 19.75 -10.84 11.22
N GLY A 384 20.96 -11.02 10.66
CA GLY A 384 21.45 -10.21 9.54
C GLY A 384 20.56 -10.31 8.29
N THR A 385 20.08 -11.51 7.96
CA THR A 385 19.16 -11.70 6.83
C THR A 385 17.77 -11.10 7.11
N LEU A 386 17.22 -11.29 8.32
CA LEU A 386 15.95 -10.64 8.72
C LEU A 386 16.02 -9.12 8.69
N ARG A 387 17.14 -8.57 9.15
CA ARG A 387 17.37 -7.13 9.10
C ARG A 387 17.29 -6.65 7.66
N MET A 388 17.88 -7.36 6.70
CA MET A 388 17.83 -6.99 5.29
C MET A 388 16.42 -7.17 4.69
N PHE A 389 15.65 -8.18 5.10
CA PHE A 389 14.26 -8.31 4.67
C PHE A 389 13.35 -7.15 5.10
N LEU A 390 13.67 -6.41 6.16
CA LEU A 390 12.92 -5.21 6.53
C LEU A 390 13.03 -4.06 5.51
N GLU A 391 14.03 -4.09 4.62
CA GLU A 391 14.18 -3.10 3.55
C GLU A 391 13.20 -3.32 2.39
N ARG A 392 12.65 -4.53 2.23
CA ARG A 392 11.81 -4.90 1.08
C ARG A 392 10.54 -5.64 1.46
N GLY A 393 10.64 -6.63 2.33
CA GLY A 393 9.57 -7.51 2.77
C GLY A 393 10.07 -8.89 3.19
N VAL A 394 9.32 -9.59 4.05
CA VAL A 394 9.63 -10.97 4.47
C VAL A 394 8.82 -11.95 3.61
N PRO A 395 9.43 -12.68 2.66
CA PRO A 395 8.66 -13.46 1.71
C PRO A 395 7.95 -14.66 2.33
N LEU A 396 6.88 -15.13 1.68
CA LEU A 396 6.02 -16.20 2.20
C LEU A 396 6.79 -17.50 2.58
N PRO A 397 7.72 -18.05 1.77
CA PRO A 397 8.49 -19.24 2.17
C PRO A 397 9.31 -19.03 3.44
N GLN A 398 9.92 -17.85 3.60
CA GLN A 398 10.70 -17.47 4.76
C GLN A 398 9.81 -17.31 6.00
N ARG A 399 8.61 -16.70 5.87
CA ARG A 399 7.62 -16.66 6.97
C ARG A 399 7.18 -18.06 7.40
N ALA A 400 7.01 -18.97 6.45
CA ALA A 400 6.69 -20.37 6.75
C ALA A 400 7.82 -21.07 7.51
N ALA A 401 9.07 -20.87 7.10
CA ALA A 401 10.24 -21.40 7.81
C ALA A 401 10.40 -20.80 9.22
N LEU A 402 10.22 -19.49 9.37
CA LEU A 402 10.27 -18.79 10.65
C LEU A 402 9.24 -19.29 11.66
N ARG A 403 8.07 -19.75 11.21
CA ARG A 403 7.03 -20.32 12.09
C ARG A 403 7.50 -21.60 12.80
N ALA A 404 8.38 -22.37 12.16
CA ALA A 404 8.90 -23.64 12.70
C ALA A 404 10.29 -23.49 13.33
N ALA A 405 10.91 -22.31 13.24
CA ALA A 405 12.28 -22.09 13.67
C ALA A 405 12.37 -21.68 15.15
N GLU A 406 13.41 -22.14 15.83
CA GLU A 406 13.84 -21.54 17.09
C GLU A 406 14.60 -20.24 16.80
N LEU A 407 14.04 -19.12 17.25
CA LEU A 407 14.61 -17.79 16.98
C LEU A 407 15.39 -17.29 18.19
N SER A 408 16.58 -16.75 17.93
CA SER A 408 17.31 -15.96 18.91
C SER A 408 16.48 -14.72 19.34
N PRO A 409 16.74 -14.13 20.52
CA PRO A 409 16.08 -12.90 20.95
C PRO A 409 16.12 -11.78 19.90
N GLU A 410 17.26 -11.62 19.22
CA GLU A 410 17.44 -10.62 18.16
C GLU A 410 16.59 -10.93 16.92
N ALA A 411 16.58 -12.17 16.44
CA ALA A 411 15.76 -12.58 15.31
C ALA A 411 14.27 -12.44 15.62
N ARG A 412 13.85 -12.78 16.84
CA ARG A 412 12.47 -12.63 17.34
C ARG A 412 12.05 -11.16 17.35
N LEU A 413 12.91 -10.26 17.82
CA LEU A 413 12.66 -8.81 17.79
C LEU A 413 12.51 -8.29 16.36
N LEU A 414 13.45 -8.61 15.46
CA LEU A 414 13.42 -8.19 14.06
C LEU A 414 12.20 -8.74 13.32
N TYR A 415 11.82 -9.99 13.58
CA TYR A 415 10.65 -10.58 12.94
C TYR A 415 9.34 -9.98 13.48
N ALA A 416 9.23 -9.75 14.79
CA ALA A 416 8.09 -9.04 15.36
C ALA A 416 7.97 -7.62 14.79
N ARG A 417 9.09 -6.93 14.56
CA ARG A 417 9.11 -5.65 13.85
C ARG A 417 8.61 -5.78 12.42
N ALA A 418 9.06 -6.77 11.66
CA ALA A 418 8.57 -6.99 10.29
C ALA A 418 7.06 -7.26 10.24
N ARG A 419 6.54 -8.00 11.23
CA ARG A 419 5.10 -8.23 11.40
C ARG A 419 4.36 -6.93 11.70
N LEU A 420 4.83 -6.12 12.62
CA LEU A 420 4.23 -4.81 12.91
C LEU A 420 4.18 -3.92 11.66
N GLU A 421 5.25 -3.87 10.86
CA GLU A 421 5.26 -3.08 9.62
C GLU A 421 4.25 -3.62 8.59
N LEU A 422 4.12 -4.95 8.43
CA LEU A 422 3.07 -5.54 7.57
C LEU A 422 1.67 -5.20 8.08
N GLY A 423 1.44 -5.32 9.39
CA GLY A 423 0.19 -5.00 10.05
C GLY A 423 -0.21 -3.54 9.85
N ARG A 424 0.74 -2.61 9.98
CA ARG A 424 0.53 -1.17 9.74
C ARG A 424 0.22 -0.86 8.28
N LEU A 425 1.02 -1.42 7.37
CA LEU A 425 0.93 -1.13 5.93
C LEU A 425 -0.39 -1.61 5.32
N TYR A 426 -0.86 -2.79 5.75
CA TYR A 426 -2.03 -3.46 5.17
C TYR A 426 -3.23 -3.57 6.10
N TRP A 427 -3.17 -2.98 7.29
CA TRP A 427 -4.21 -3.11 8.32
C TRP A 427 -4.52 -4.57 8.65
N ARG A 428 -3.49 -5.38 8.87
CA ARG A 428 -3.62 -6.83 9.13
C ARG A 428 -3.49 -7.14 10.61
N ALA A 429 -4.63 -7.28 11.29
CA ALA A 429 -4.68 -7.67 12.70
C ALA A 429 -3.90 -8.95 13.03
N VAL A 430 -3.87 -9.92 12.10
CA VAL A 430 -3.11 -11.16 12.27
C VAL A 430 -1.61 -10.90 12.42
N ASP A 431 -1.05 -9.89 11.75
CA ASP A 431 0.37 -9.59 11.90
C ASP A 431 0.67 -9.00 13.29
N PHE A 432 -0.25 -8.23 13.88
CA PHE A 432 -0.11 -7.76 15.26
C PHE A 432 -0.20 -8.92 16.27
N ASP A 433 -1.15 -9.84 16.10
CA ASP A 433 -1.23 -11.06 16.94
C ASP A 433 0.05 -11.89 16.85
N GLN A 434 0.65 -11.99 15.66
CA GLN A 434 1.89 -12.74 15.46
C GLN A 434 3.10 -12.02 16.06
N ALA A 435 3.15 -10.68 16.03
CA ALA A 435 4.14 -9.90 16.76
C ALA A 435 3.97 -10.07 18.28
N THR A 436 2.74 -10.07 18.79
CA THR A 436 2.43 -10.35 20.19
C THR A 436 2.92 -11.75 20.58
N ALA A 437 2.57 -12.79 19.81
CA ALA A 437 3.02 -14.17 20.07
C ALA A 437 4.54 -14.29 20.14
N LEU A 438 5.25 -13.61 19.24
CA LEU A 438 6.72 -13.57 19.25
C LEU A 438 7.25 -12.88 20.50
N LEU A 439 6.69 -11.75 20.91
CA LEU A 439 7.27 -10.94 21.99
C LEU A 439 6.82 -11.36 23.40
N THR A 440 5.71 -12.10 23.53
CA THR A 440 5.28 -12.69 24.80
C THR A 440 6.01 -13.99 25.11
N ALA A 441 6.30 -14.81 24.09
CA ALA A 441 7.11 -16.02 24.23
C ALA A 441 8.63 -15.71 24.27
N TRP A 442 9.02 -14.67 25.01
CA TRP A 442 10.43 -14.30 25.19
C TRP A 442 11.16 -15.36 26.04
N PRO A 443 12.44 -15.68 25.76
CA PRO A 443 13.16 -16.72 26.50
C PRO A 443 13.23 -16.45 28.00
N GLU A 444 12.91 -17.48 28.80
CA GLU A 444 12.99 -17.42 30.26
C GLU A 444 14.42 -17.08 30.73
N GLY A 445 14.53 -16.30 31.80
CA GLY A 445 15.83 -15.85 32.33
C GLY A 445 16.55 -14.79 31.49
N THR A 446 16.00 -14.38 30.34
CA THR A 446 16.54 -13.28 29.52
C THR A 446 15.66 -12.04 29.67
N PRO A 447 16.17 -10.91 30.18
CA PRO A 447 15.40 -9.68 30.25
C PRO A 447 14.91 -9.23 28.87
N ARG A 448 13.64 -8.86 28.78
CA ARG A 448 13.07 -8.28 27.55
C ARG A 448 13.59 -6.84 27.38
N PRO A 449 14.28 -6.51 26.28
CA PRO A 449 14.82 -5.17 26.09
C PRO A 449 13.70 -4.14 25.92
N PRO A 450 13.94 -2.84 26.24
CA PRO A 450 12.92 -1.79 26.12
C PRO A 450 12.27 -1.70 24.74
N GLU A 451 13.03 -1.97 23.68
CA GLU A 451 12.56 -2.03 22.28
C GLU A 451 11.47 -3.10 22.13
N ALA A 452 11.72 -4.31 22.62
CA ALA A 452 10.78 -5.43 22.57
C ALA A 452 9.53 -5.13 23.39
N THR A 453 9.68 -4.51 24.56
CA THR A 453 8.56 -4.09 25.42
C THR A 453 7.68 -3.05 24.72
N MET A 454 8.28 -2.04 24.08
CA MET A 454 7.55 -1.03 23.31
C MET A 454 6.81 -1.63 22.11
N LEU A 455 7.47 -2.51 21.33
CA LEU A 455 6.82 -3.18 20.20
C LEU A 455 5.67 -4.09 20.64
N LEU A 456 5.80 -4.78 21.78
CA LEU A 456 4.73 -5.60 22.32
C LEU A 456 3.54 -4.73 22.73
N ALA A 457 3.79 -3.62 23.43
CA ALA A 457 2.75 -2.69 23.84
C ALA A 457 1.95 -2.17 22.64
N LEU A 458 2.65 -1.80 21.56
CA LEU A 458 2.00 -1.37 20.32
C LEU A 458 1.20 -2.50 19.65
N ALA A 459 1.77 -3.72 19.58
CA ALA A 459 1.08 -4.87 19.01
C ALA A 459 -0.23 -5.18 19.76
N LEU A 460 -0.21 -5.12 21.09
CA LEU A 460 -1.41 -5.29 21.93
C LEU A 460 -2.46 -4.21 21.65
N GLY A 461 -2.07 -2.94 21.50
CA GLY A 461 -3.02 -1.86 21.19
C GLY A 461 -3.69 -1.97 19.82
N LEU A 462 -3.08 -2.72 18.88
CA LEU A 462 -3.52 -2.82 17.49
C LEU A 462 -4.15 -4.16 17.10
N ARG A 463 -3.95 -5.24 17.88
CA ARG A 463 -4.33 -6.63 17.50
C ARG A 463 -5.82 -6.88 17.28
N ASN A 464 -6.67 -6.06 17.86
CA ASN A 464 -8.12 -6.11 17.68
C ASN A 464 -8.62 -5.28 16.49
N GLY A 465 -7.70 -4.69 15.74
CA GLY A 465 -7.94 -3.92 14.52
C GLY A 465 -8.64 -4.71 13.39
N PRO A 466 -8.84 -4.05 12.23
CA PRO A 466 -9.32 -4.69 11.01
C PRO A 466 -8.51 -5.92 10.60
N GLU A 467 -9.18 -6.87 9.94
CA GLU A 467 -8.53 -8.04 9.35
C GLU A 467 -7.63 -7.65 8.16
N ASP A 468 -8.06 -6.69 7.36
CA ASP A 468 -7.32 -6.16 6.22
C ASP A 468 -7.73 -4.71 5.87
N ALA A 469 -6.99 -4.11 4.93
CA ALA A 469 -7.28 -2.80 4.37
C ALA A 469 -8.68 -2.72 3.75
N ALA A 470 -9.25 -3.81 3.22
CA ALA A 470 -10.57 -3.76 2.63
C ALA A 470 -11.66 -3.57 3.68
N LEU A 471 -11.55 -4.24 4.81
CA LEU A 471 -12.43 -4.06 5.96
C LEU A 471 -12.31 -2.63 6.51
N MET A 472 -11.08 -2.14 6.65
CA MET A 472 -10.81 -0.76 7.08
C MET A 472 -11.45 0.28 6.13
N MET A 473 -11.38 0.06 4.82
CA MET A 473 -11.92 1.01 3.85
C MET A 473 -13.45 0.93 3.72
N ARG A 474 -14.05 -0.24 3.94
CA ARG A 474 -15.50 -0.48 3.75
C ARG A 474 -16.34 -0.18 4.98
N ARG A 475 -15.82 -0.32 6.20
CA ARG A 475 -16.56 0.04 7.41
C ARG A 475 -16.54 1.55 7.61
N ALA A 476 -17.73 2.14 7.75
CA ALA A 476 -17.91 3.46 8.34
C ALA A 476 -19.00 3.36 9.42
N PRO A 477 -18.80 3.94 10.62
CA PRO A 477 -17.64 4.72 11.08
C PRO A 477 -16.57 3.87 11.79
N LEU A 478 -15.44 4.50 12.17
CA LEU A 478 -14.30 3.91 12.91
C LEU A 478 -14.67 3.37 14.31
N ALA A 479 -15.87 3.70 14.81
CA ALA A 479 -16.44 3.07 15.99
C ALA A 479 -16.62 1.56 15.73
N GLY A 480 -15.84 0.72 16.42
CA GLY A 480 -15.87 -0.72 16.24
C GLY A 480 -14.72 -1.30 15.40
N LEU A 481 -13.63 -0.54 15.22
CA LEU A 481 -12.37 -1.10 14.74
C LEU A 481 -11.71 -2.04 15.75
N GLY A 482 -12.18 -2.10 17.00
CA GLY A 482 -11.59 -2.91 18.07
C GLY A 482 -10.26 -2.37 18.61
N LEU A 483 -9.73 -1.28 18.04
CA LEU A 483 -8.53 -0.59 18.54
C LEU A 483 -8.82 0.11 19.88
N GLY A 484 -7.79 0.26 20.72
CA GLY A 484 -7.88 1.07 21.94
C GLY A 484 -7.51 0.37 23.24
N GLU A 485 -6.92 -0.83 23.20
CA GLU A 485 -6.29 -1.43 24.39
C GLU A 485 -4.95 -0.73 24.68
N LEU A 486 -5.02 0.42 25.36
CA LEU A 486 -3.85 1.29 25.56
C LEU A 486 -3.03 0.99 26.82
N ALA A 487 -3.47 0.03 27.66
CA ALA A 487 -2.87 -0.24 28.97
C ALA A 487 -1.35 -0.50 28.90
N ALA A 488 -0.90 -1.31 27.94
CA ALA A 488 0.52 -1.60 27.75
C ALA A 488 1.33 -0.37 27.32
N LEU A 489 0.77 0.49 26.46
CA LEU A 489 1.42 1.73 26.02
C LEU A 489 1.48 2.76 27.17
N ASP A 490 0.38 2.90 27.92
CA ASP A 490 0.33 3.75 29.11
C ASP A 490 1.35 3.29 30.17
N TRP A 491 1.54 1.97 30.32
CA TRP A 491 2.59 1.41 31.17
C TRP A 491 3.99 1.85 30.70
N VAL A 492 4.32 1.68 29.43
CA VAL A 492 5.64 2.07 28.89
C VAL A 492 5.87 3.58 29.02
N ALA A 493 4.83 4.39 28.84
CA ALA A 493 4.89 5.84 28.96
C ALA A 493 5.16 6.31 30.40
N ARG A 494 4.64 5.61 31.41
CA ARG A 494 4.56 6.12 32.79
C ARG A 494 5.36 5.33 33.82
N THR A 495 5.87 4.15 33.46
CA THR A 495 6.66 3.29 34.36
C THR A 495 7.89 4.01 34.91
N LYS A 496 8.36 3.55 36.09
CA LYS A 496 9.53 4.08 36.79
C LYS A 496 10.49 2.92 37.11
N PRO A 497 11.78 3.00 36.72
CA PRO A 497 12.43 4.08 35.97
C PRO A 497 11.84 4.25 34.56
N ALA A 498 11.94 5.46 34.01
CA ALA A 498 11.32 5.79 32.72
C ALA A 498 11.95 4.98 31.58
N SER A 499 11.11 4.44 30.70
CA SER A 499 11.56 3.79 29.46
C SER A 499 12.19 4.82 28.51
N PRO A 500 13.24 4.47 27.74
CA PRO A 500 13.74 5.32 26.65
C PRO A 500 12.68 5.58 25.56
N TYR A 501 11.62 4.76 25.52
CA TYR A 501 10.51 4.88 24.57
C TYR A 501 9.25 5.50 25.18
N ALA A 502 9.32 6.09 26.37
CA ALA A 502 8.16 6.65 27.06
C ALA A 502 7.39 7.68 26.20
N GLY A 503 8.10 8.60 25.54
CA GLY A 503 7.47 9.60 24.66
C GLY A 503 6.85 9.00 23.40
N ILE A 504 7.47 7.96 22.82
CA ILE A 504 6.91 7.22 21.68
C ILE A 504 5.62 6.50 22.10
N ALA A 505 5.64 5.81 23.25
CA ALA A 505 4.48 5.11 23.77
C ALA A 505 3.30 6.05 24.05
N ALA A 506 3.56 7.22 24.66
CA ALA A 506 2.53 8.23 24.89
C ALA A 506 1.95 8.79 23.58
N PHE A 507 2.81 9.04 22.58
CA PHE A 507 2.37 9.52 21.26
C PHE A 507 1.51 8.49 20.53
N ASP A 508 1.94 7.23 20.48
CA ASP A 508 1.22 6.17 19.81
C ASP A 508 -0.10 5.86 20.51
N ALA A 509 -0.15 5.91 21.85
CA ALA A 509 -1.40 5.77 22.60
C ALA A 509 -2.40 6.88 22.23
N ALA A 510 -1.95 8.14 22.19
CA ALA A 510 -2.77 9.28 21.78
C ALA A 510 -3.25 9.15 20.33
N LEU A 511 -2.38 8.69 19.43
CA LEU A 511 -2.71 8.50 18.02
C LEU A 511 -3.71 7.37 17.81
N ILE A 512 -3.53 6.21 18.47
CA ILE A 512 -4.49 5.10 18.41
C ILE A 512 -5.85 5.55 18.95
N GLN A 513 -5.90 6.29 20.05
CA GLN A 513 -7.14 6.86 20.55
C GLN A 513 -7.78 7.80 19.51
N GLN A 514 -7.02 8.74 18.95
CA GLN A 514 -7.51 9.65 17.90
C GLN A 514 -8.10 8.89 16.70
N ILE A 515 -7.47 7.79 16.27
CA ILE A 515 -7.94 6.95 15.16
C ILE A 515 -9.20 6.17 15.55
N ALA A 516 -9.29 5.70 16.79
CA ALA A 516 -10.41 4.94 17.34
C ALA A 516 -11.62 5.80 17.74
N ALA A 517 -11.57 7.12 17.48
CA ALA A 517 -12.62 8.06 17.85
C ALA A 517 -14.01 7.60 17.35
N PRO A 518 -15.00 7.47 18.25
CA PRO A 518 -16.34 7.11 17.85
C PRO A 518 -16.97 8.22 17.00
N GLN A 519 -17.94 7.85 16.14
CA GLN A 519 -18.66 8.86 15.38
C GLN A 519 -19.44 9.76 16.33
N GLY A 520 -19.32 11.08 16.13
CA GLY A 520 -19.95 12.05 17.02
C GLY A 520 -19.32 12.11 18.41
N ALA A 521 -18.06 11.67 18.56
CA ALA A 521 -17.28 11.88 19.78
C ALA A 521 -17.39 13.34 20.24
N GLY A 522 -17.92 13.54 21.45
CA GLY A 522 -18.14 14.87 22.02
C GLY A 522 -16.85 15.53 22.49
N ALA A 523 -16.96 16.79 22.93
CA ALA A 523 -15.81 17.60 23.32
C ALA A 523 -14.87 16.92 24.33
N GLY A 524 -15.41 16.25 25.36
CA GLY A 524 -14.60 15.61 26.40
C GLY A 524 -13.68 14.50 25.88
N TYR A 525 -14.08 13.77 24.84
CA TYR A 525 -13.22 12.76 24.20
C TYR A 525 -12.02 13.42 23.52
N TRP A 526 -12.26 14.53 22.82
CA TRP A 526 -11.22 15.26 22.11
C TRP A 526 -10.32 16.04 23.06
N ASP A 527 -10.85 16.54 24.17
CA ASP A 527 -10.07 17.13 25.27
C ASP A 527 -9.09 16.08 25.86
N GLU A 528 -9.51 14.81 26.01
CA GLU A 528 -8.64 13.72 26.45
C GLU A 528 -7.55 13.39 25.42
N VAL A 529 -7.91 13.29 24.14
CA VAL A 529 -6.94 13.09 23.04
C VAL A 529 -5.90 14.21 23.03
N ALA A 530 -6.33 15.47 23.18
CA ALA A 530 -5.42 16.61 23.27
C ALA A 530 -4.48 16.50 24.47
N ALA A 531 -5.01 16.13 25.64
CA ALA A 531 -4.21 15.94 26.85
C ALA A 531 -3.12 14.87 26.67
N ARG A 532 -3.43 13.73 26.05
CA ARG A 532 -2.43 12.68 25.77
C ARG A 532 -1.36 13.12 24.79
N PHE A 533 -1.71 13.89 23.75
CA PHE A 533 -0.70 14.45 22.86
C PHE A 533 0.21 15.47 23.57
N ARG A 534 -0.30 16.26 24.52
CA ARG A 534 0.54 17.16 25.35
C ARG A 534 1.47 16.38 26.28
N GLU A 535 0.99 15.28 26.87
CA GLU A 535 1.84 14.36 27.66
C GLU A 535 2.97 13.81 26.78
N ALA A 536 2.66 13.35 25.57
CA ALA A 536 3.65 12.89 24.62
C ALA A 536 4.65 13.99 24.23
N GLN A 537 4.17 15.20 23.92
CA GLN A 537 5.01 16.36 23.59
C GLN A 537 6.04 16.65 24.70
N ALA A 538 5.63 16.58 25.97
CA ALA A 538 6.51 16.83 27.11
C ALA A 538 7.63 15.78 27.27
N LEU A 539 7.43 14.58 26.73
CA LEU A 539 8.38 13.46 26.77
C LEU A 539 9.24 13.34 25.51
N LEU A 540 8.87 14.04 24.44
CA LEU A 540 9.47 13.92 23.11
C LEU A 540 10.39 15.10 22.80
N THR A 541 11.25 14.90 21.79
CA THR A 541 12.06 15.96 21.19
C THR A 541 11.98 15.91 19.66
N GLY A 542 12.40 16.98 18.99
CA GLY A 542 12.50 17.03 17.54
C GLY A 542 11.15 17.01 16.81
N PRO A 543 11.10 16.47 15.58
CA PRO A 543 9.89 16.51 14.74
C PRO A 543 8.68 15.81 15.35
N LEU A 544 8.88 14.76 16.15
CA LEU A 544 7.76 14.02 16.75
C LEU A 544 7.08 14.82 17.86
N ALA A 545 7.84 15.64 18.61
CA ALA A 545 7.26 16.57 19.59
C ALA A 545 6.41 17.66 18.91
N GLN A 546 6.87 18.18 17.76
CA GLN A 546 6.11 19.16 16.97
C GLN A 546 4.80 18.54 16.43
N GLN A 547 4.86 17.32 15.91
CA GLN A 547 3.66 16.60 15.48
C GLN A 547 2.68 16.36 16.63
N ALA A 548 3.18 16.03 17.83
CA ALA A 548 2.34 15.88 19.02
C ALA A 548 1.63 17.19 19.36
N GLU A 549 2.35 18.32 19.33
CA GLU A 549 1.79 19.65 19.55
C GLU A 549 0.70 20.01 18.53
N GLU A 550 0.97 19.81 17.23
CA GLU A 550 0.03 20.08 16.15
C GLU A 550 -1.25 19.23 16.29
N ARG A 551 -1.10 17.96 16.65
CA ARG A 551 -2.24 17.06 16.88
C ARG A 551 -3.01 17.39 18.14
N ALA A 552 -2.35 17.86 19.21
CA ALA A 552 -3.02 18.37 20.40
C ALA A 552 -3.91 19.58 20.03
N ARG A 553 -3.35 20.55 19.30
CA ARG A 553 -4.11 21.73 18.82
C ARG A 553 -5.28 21.34 17.93
N ALA A 554 -5.08 20.40 17.00
CA ALA A 554 -6.15 19.91 16.14
C ALA A 554 -7.28 19.25 16.94
N ALA A 555 -6.94 18.45 17.97
CA ALA A 555 -7.93 17.85 18.87
C ALA A 555 -8.68 18.92 19.68
N ASP A 556 -8.01 19.96 20.18
CA ASP A 556 -8.65 21.10 20.86
C ASP A 556 -9.65 21.83 19.96
N GLU A 557 -9.29 22.08 18.69
CA GLU A 557 -10.21 22.73 17.75
C GLU A 557 -11.44 21.86 17.44
N ILE A 558 -11.27 20.54 17.35
CA ILE A 558 -12.41 19.62 17.22
C ILE A 558 -13.26 19.63 18.50
N ALA A 559 -12.63 19.64 19.68
CA ALA A 559 -13.33 19.71 20.95
C ALA A 559 -14.19 20.98 21.04
N LYS A 560 -13.63 22.14 20.65
CA LYS A 560 -14.36 23.42 20.59
C LYS A 560 -15.53 23.38 19.61
N ALA A 561 -15.35 22.79 18.43
CA ALA A 561 -16.41 22.67 17.43
C ALA A 561 -17.53 21.70 17.84
N ALA A 562 -17.26 20.79 18.78
CA ALA A 562 -18.21 19.81 19.31
C ALA A 562 -18.94 20.28 20.59
N ARG A 563 -18.65 21.48 21.10
CA ARG A 563 -19.39 22.15 22.18
C ARG A 563 -20.52 22.98 21.58
#